data_AF-W6QAH3-F1
#
_entry.id   AF-W6QAH3-F1
#
_cell.length_a   1.000
_cell.length_b   1.000
_cell.length_c   1.000
_cell.angle_alpha   90.00
_cell.angle_beta   90.00
_cell.angle_gamma   90.00
#
_symmetry.space_group_name_H-M   'P 1'
#
loop_
_entity.id
_entity.type
_entity.pdbx_description
1 polymer ?
#
loop_
_entity_poly.entity_id
_entity_poly.type
_entity_poly.pdbx_seq_one_letter_code
_entity_poly.pdbx_strand_id
1 'polypeptide(L)'
;MSPLTPEQIAFYHENGYLLLRADEHELVDPTELKRWTQEIQAWPRVKGKWMPYDEINIKGERQLMRTERFIEYHPQFKSLVCGEQLAEILKAVSGDDMLLFKEKINYKQPQGNGFQAHLDAPAYDHIGRIEHVTANIAIDAATPENGCLEVVPGSHKMQIEFAAGGRIKPEWEHSHPWTPIPLEMGDMLIFGSHLAHRSAENKTDKSRSSLYATFHSRSDGEDLREQYYKHRMEMFPPEHEREAGKDYSKGYQTYGFAAPFTKAPEKATATVVV
;
A
#
# COMPACT_ATOMS: atom_id res chain seq x y z
N MET A 1 3.29 14.17 26.18
CA MET A 1 3.45 15.26 25.20
C MET A 1 3.23 14.64 23.83
N SER A 2 2.54 15.32 22.91
CA SER A 2 2.33 14.82 21.54
C SER A 2 3.68 14.49 20.90
N PRO A 3 3.83 13.37 20.17
CA PRO A 3 5.06 13.07 19.44
C PRO A 3 5.27 13.98 18.22
N LEU A 4 4.23 14.72 17.81
CA LEU A 4 4.28 15.67 16.70
C LEU A 4 4.14 17.11 17.17
N THR A 5 4.83 18.03 16.51
CA THR A 5 4.68 19.47 16.74
C THR A 5 3.35 20.00 16.16
N PRO A 6 2.84 21.15 16.65
CA PRO A 6 1.68 21.80 16.06
C PRO A 6 1.82 22.09 14.56
N GLU A 7 3.03 22.43 14.10
CA GLU A 7 3.34 22.71 12.69
C GLU A 7 3.26 21.44 11.83
N GLN A 8 3.76 20.31 12.32
CA GLN A 8 3.65 19.02 11.63
C GLN A 8 2.17 18.58 11.50
N ILE A 9 1.39 18.75 12.56
CA ILE A 9 -0.05 18.44 12.55
C ILE A 9 -0.79 19.38 11.58
N ALA A 10 -0.50 20.68 11.63
CA ALA A 10 -1.09 21.65 10.70
C ALA A 10 -0.73 21.32 9.24
N PHE A 11 0.53 20.95 8.96
CA PHE A 11 0.97 20.53 7.63
C PHE A 11 0.20 19.31 7.15
N TYR A 12 0.00 18.30 7.99
CA TYR A 12 -0.81 17.11 7.67
C TYR A 12 -2.23 17.49 7.26
N HIS A 13 -2.92 18.30 8.07
CA HIS A 13 -4.29 18.71 7.75
C HIS A 13 -4.38 19.63 6.54
N GLU A 14 -3.35 20.44 6.30
CA GLU A 14 -3.26 21.30 5.12
C GLU A 14 -3.09 20.48 3.84
N ASN A 15 -2.14 19.55 3.82
CA ASN A 15 -1.64 18.88 2.62
C ASN A 15 -2.10 17.43 2.43
N GLY A 16 -2.64 16.80 3.47
CA GLY A 16 -3.13 15.41 3.45
C GLY A 16 -2.05 14.34 3.68
N TYR A 17 -0.80 14.77 3.90
CA TYR A 17 0.32 13.91 4.23
C TYR A 17 1.30 14.60 5.19
N LEU A 18 2.15 13.81 5.83
CA LEU A 18 3.26 14.25 6.66
C LEU A 18 4.45 13.33 6.45
N LEU A 19 5.61 13.92 6.13
CA LEU A 19 6.87 13.21 6.10
C LEU A 19 7.56 13.37 7.45
N LEU A 20 7.99 12.26 8.03
CA LEU A 20 8.83 12.20 9.23
C LEU A 20 10.12 11.48 8.89
N ARG A 21 11.25 12.11 9.19
CA ARG A 21 12.57 11.50 9.02
C ARG A 21 12.80 10.41 10.06
N ALA A 22 13.66 9.45 9.72
CA ALA A 22 13.99 8.33 10.60
C ALA A 22 14.43 8.77 12.01
N ASP A 23 15.18 9.87 12.09
CA ASP A 23 15.67 10.48 13.35
C ASP A 23 14.61 11.32 14.09
N GLU A 24 13.50 11.70 13.43
CA GLU A 24 12.38 12.37 14.10
C GLU A 24 11.47 11.38 14.84
N HIS A 25 11.25 10.19 14.27
CA HIS A 25 10.32 9.21 14.86
C HIS A 25 10.99 8.06 15.61
N GLU A 26 12.22 7.68 15.26
CA GLU A 26 13.03 6.64 15.92
C GLU A 26 12.36 5.25 16.11
N LEU A 27 11.20 5.01 15.47
CA LEU A 27 10.41 3.77 15.56
C LEU A 27 11.18 2.46 15.31
N VAL A 28 12.18 2.49 14.42
CA VAL A 28 12.87 1.27 13.97
C VAL A 28 14.26 1.59 13.43
N ASP A 29 15.23 0.71 13.70
CA ASP A 29 16.52 0.72 13.02
C ASP A 29 16.30 0.39 11.52
N PRO A 30 16.65 1.28 10.58
CA PRO A 30 16.47 1.06 9.15
C PRO A 30 17.16 -0.22 8.63
N THR A 31 18.28 -0.63 9.24
CA THR A 31 19.02 -1.85 8.87
C THR A 31 18.25 -3.10 9.26
N GLU A 32 17.64 -3.11 10.44
CA GLU A 32 16.79 -4.22 10.91
C GLU A 32 15.52 -4.31 10.07
N LEU A 33 14.89 -3.18 9.77
CA LEU A 33 13.72 -3.12 8.89
C LEU A 33 14.01 -3.77 7.52
N LYS A 34 15.19 -3.48 6.95
CA LYS A 34 15.64 -4.09 5.70
C LYS A 34 15.90 -5.59 5.82
N ARG A 35 16.55 -6.03 6.91
CA ARG A 35 16.78 -7.46 7.18
C ARG A 35 15.46 -8.24 7.28
N TRP A 36 14.51 -7.75 8.08
CA TRP A 36 13.18 -8.38 8.24
C TRP A 36 12.44 -8.46 6.90
N THR A 37 12.56 -7.41 6.08
CA THR A 37 11.94 -7.39 4.76
C THR A 37 12.51 -8.46 3.83
N GLN A 38 13.84 -8.64 3.84
CA GLN A 38 14.51 -9.67 3.05
C GLN A 38 14.11 -11.08 3.51
N GLU A 39 13.91 -11.29 4.80
CA GLU A 39 13.39 -12.54 5.35
C GLU A 39 12.01 -12.87 4.81
N ILE A 40 11.07 -11.91 4.88
CA ILE A 40 9.71 -12.07 4.33
C ILE A 40 9.75 -12.29 2.82
N GLN A 41 10.60 -11.56 2.09
CA GLN A 41 10.75 -11.70 0.65
C GLN A 41 11.22 -13.10 0.25
N ALA A 42 12.02 -13.76 1.09
CA ALA A 42 12.54 -15.11 0.89
C ALA A 42 11.59 -16.22 1.37
N TRP A 43 10.46 -15.88 2.01
CA TRP A 43 9.54 -16.89 2.52
C TRP A 43 8.93 -17.76 1.41
N PRO A 44 8.73 -19.06 1.66
CA PRO A 44 8.09 -19.95 0.70
C PRO A 44 6.62 -19.55 0.48
N ARG A 45 6.01 -20.00 -0.62
CA ARG A 45 4.58 -19.83 -0.82
C ARG A 45 3.83 -20.91 -0.05
N VAL A 46 3.09 -20.52 0.99
CA VAL A 46 2.37 -21.44 1.89
C VAL A 46 0.91 -21.03 1.98
N LYS A 47 0.03 -21.95 1.57
CA LYS A 47 -1.43 -21.75 1.58
C LYS A 47 -1.94 -21.30 2.95
N GLY A 48 -2.76 -20.25 2.98
CA GLY A 48 -3.42 -19.75 4.19
C GLY A 48 -2.54 -18.93 5.14
N LYS A 49 -1.28 -18.63 4.78
CA LYS A 49 -0.36 -17.82 5.59
C LYS A 49 -0.26 -16.38 5.08
N TRP A 50 0.95 -15.91 4.79
CA TRP A 50 1.21 -14.64 4.12
C TRP A 50 0.80 -14.72 2.65
N MET A 51 0.56 -13.56 2.05
CA MET A 51 -0.06 -13.46 0.73
C MET A 51 0.91 -12.80 -0.27
N PRO A 52 1.77 -13.58 -0.94
CA PRO A 52 2.69 -13.07 -1.96
C PRO A 52 2.00 -12.93 -3.32
N TYR A 53 2.11 -11.75 -3.92
CA TYR A 53 1.56 -11.41 -5.22
C TYR A 53 2.66 -11.00 -6.19
N ASP A 54 2.52 -11.46 -7.43
CA ASP A 54 3.45 -11.15 -8.50
C ASP A 54 2.88 -10.08 -9.43
N GLU A 55 3.78 -9.49 -10.20
CA GLU A 55 3.48 -8.72 -11.40
C GLU A 55 4.18 -9.35 -12.62
N ILE A 56 3.75 -8.94 -13.81
CA ILE A 56 4.56 -9.03 -15.02
C ILE A 56 5.19 -7.65 -15.23
N ASN A 57 6.51 -7.56 -15.15
CA ASN A 57 7.26 -6.31 -15.25
C ASN A 57 7.21 -5.73 -16.69
N ILE A 58 7.79 -4.56 -16.91
CA ILE A 58 7.74 -3.88 -18.23
C ILE A 58 8.46 -4.65 -19.35
N LYS A 59 9.26 -5.66 -19.02
CA LYS A 59 9.93 -6.57 -19.96
C LYS A 59 9.17 -7.88 -20.20
N GLY A 60 8.02 -8.08 -19.55
CA GLY A 60 7.27 -9.33 -19.65
C GLY A 60 7.73 -10.41 -18.67
N GLU A 61 8.57 -10.08 -17.69
CA GLU A 61 9.13 -11.04 -16.73
C GLU A 61 8.30 -11.07 -15.45
N ARG A 62 8.09 -12.26 -14.89
CA ARG A 62 7.37 -12.43 -13.62
C ARG A 62 8.30 -12.11 -12.44
N GLN A 63 7.81 -11.30 -11.50
CA GLN A 63 8.54 -10.98 -10.27
C GLN A 63 7.60 -10.74 -9.08
N LEU A 64 8.11 -10.95 -7.86
CA LEU A 64 7.37 -10.64 -6.64
C LEU A 64 7.19 -9.12 -6.52
N MET A 65 5.94 -8.69 -6.40
CA MET A 65 5.54 -7.29 -6.31
C MET A 65 5.09 -6.91 -4.89
N ARG A 66 4.49 -7.85 -4.16
CA ARG A 66 3.91 -7.56 -2.85
C ARG A 66 3.81 -8.78 -1.95
N THR A 67 3.94 -8.56 -0.65
CA THR A 67 3.48 -9.51 0.38
C THR A 67 2.51 -8.81 1.34
N GLU A 68 1.33 -9.38 1.55
CA GLU A 68 0.35 -8.94 2.57
C GLU A 68 0.22 -9.99 3.68
N ARG A 69 -0.43 -9.65 4.81
CA ARG A 69 -0.78 -10.58 5.90
C ARG A 69 0.42 -11.34 6.50
N PHE A 70 1.50 -10.63 6.79
CA PHE A 70 2.74 -11.23 7.30
C PHE A 70 2.94 -11.01 8.80
N ILE A 71 2.24 -10.05 9.44
CA ILE A 71 2.51 -9.70 10.84
C ILE A 71 2.09 -10.80 11.81
N GLU A 72 1.15 -11.67 11.45
CA GLU A 72 0.79 -12.84 12.25
C GLU A 72 1.95 -13.85 12.35
N TYR A 73 2.93 -13.74 11.45
CA TYR A 73 4.08 -14.65 11.34
C TYR A 73 5.43 -13.95 11.58
N HIS A 74 5.42 -12.63 11.84
CA HIS A 74 6.63 -11.84 12.04
C HIS A 74 6.49 -10.93 13.28
N PRO A 75 6.95 -11.37 14.47
CA PRO A 75 6.71 -10.65 15.72
C PRO A 75 7.33 -9.26 15.75
N GLN A 76 8.48 -9.05 15.10
CA GLN A 76 9.15 -7.74 15.05
C GLN A 76 8.35 -6.72 14.24
N PHE A 77 7.91 -7.08 13.02
CA PHE A 77 6.99 -6.22 12.26
C PHE A 77 5.68 -5.98 12.98
N LYS A 78 5.11 -7.00 13.65
CA LYS A 78 3.92 -6.83 14.47
C LYS A 78 4.16 -5.81 15.58
N SER A 79 5.29 -5.90 16.28
CA SER A 79 5.66 -4.95 17.33
C SER A 79 5.84 -3.53 16.79
N LEU A 80 6.38 -3.37 15.58
CA LEU A 80 6.53 -2.07 14.93
C LEU A 80 5.16 -1.47 14.58
N VAL A 81 4.30 -2.20 13.86
CA VAL A 81 3.03 -1.64 13.35
C VAL A 81 1.93 -1.58 14.40
N CYS A 82 2.02 -2.36 15.48
CA CYS A 82 1.09 -2.32 16.61
C CYS A 82 1.70 -1.68 17.86
N GLY A 83 2.84 -1.01 17.72
CA GLY A 83 3.57 -0.37 18.83
C GLY A 83 2.96 0.95 19.27
N GLU A 84 3.13 1.27 20.55
CA GLU A 84 2.59 2.48 21.19
C GLU A 84 3.11 3.77 20.54
N GLN A 85 4.38 3.84 20.18
CA GLN A 85 4.98 5.04 19.58
C GLN A 85 4.34 5.38 18.22
N LEU A 86 4.08 4.38 17.37
CA LEU A 86 3.36 4.61 16.11
C LEU A 86 1.90 4.96 16.38
N ALA A 87 1.25 4.31 17.35
CA ALA A 87 -0.13 4.61 17.73
C ALA A 87 -0.30 6.07 18.19
N GLU A 88 0.63 6.61 18.98
CA GLU A 88 0.61 8.01 19.41
C GLU A 88 0.80 9.00 18.25
N ILE A 89 1.67 8.68 17.27
CA ILE A 89 1.83 9.47 16.04
C ILE A 89 0.53 9.48 15.23
N LEU A 90 -0.08 8.31 15.04
CA LEU A 90 -1.34 8.16 14.30
C LEU A 90 -2.48 8.89 15.00
N LYS A 91 -2.55 8.82 16.33
CA LYS A 91 -3.54 9.54 17.15
C LYS A 91 -3.36 11.05 17.04
N ALA A 92 -2.13 11.54 17.01
CA ALA A 92 -1.84 12.97 16.86
C ALA A 92 -2.34 13.54 15.52
N VAL A 93 -2.29 12.77 14.43
CA VAL A 93 -2.78 13.23 13.10
C VAL A 93 -4.27 12.96 12.86
N SER A 94 -4.82 11.88 13.45
CA SER A 94 -6.21 11.47 13.21
C SER A 94 -7.20 12.02 14.25
N GLY A 95 -6.72 12.30 15.46
CA GLY A 95 -7.56 12.65 16.61
C GLY A 95 -8.23 11.46 17.30
N ASP A 96 -7.94 10.22 16.89
CA ASP A 96 -8.58 9.02 17.42
C ASP A 96 -7.58 7.87 17.63
N ASP A 97 -7.96 6.85 18.40
CA ASP A 97 -7.21 5.61 18.51
C ASP A 97 -7.36 4.82 17.21
N MET A 98 -6.22 4.49 16.60
CA MET A 98 -6.17 3.84 15.29
C MET A 98 -5.81 2.36 15.42
N LEU A 99 -6.61 1.49 14.78
CA LEU A 99 -6.39 0.05 14.72
C LEU A 99 -5.84 -0.36 13.35
N LEU A 100 -4.92 -1.33 13.32
CA LEU A 100 -4.33 -1.80 12.07
C LEU A 100 -5.40 -2.51 11.21
N PHE A 101 -5.74 -1.92 10.07
CA PHE A 101 -6.66 -2.48 9.09
C PHE A 101 -5.97 -3.55 8.23
N LYS A 102 -4.81 -3.22 7.67
CA LYS A 102 -4.01 -4.12 6.84
C LYS A 102 -2.56 -3.66 6.76
N GLU A 103 -1.72 -4.52 6.25
CA GLU A 103 -0.33 -4.25 5.99
C GLU A 103 0.14 -4.94 4.72
N LYS A 104 1.11 -4.32 4.06
CA LYS A 104 1.75 -4.84 2.85
C LYS A 104 3.19 -4.35 2.77
N ILE A 105 4.07 -5.18 2.26
CA ILE A 105 5.35 -4.73 1.71
C ILE A 105 5.18 -4.70 0.20
N ASN A 106 5.44 -3.55 -0.41
CA ASN A 106 5.55 -3.45 -1.86
C ASN A 106 7.03 -3.53 -2.24
N TYR A 107 7.36 -4.43 -3.15
CA TYR A 107 8.68 -4.57 -3.76
C TYR A 107 8.60 -4.02 -5.18
N LYS A 108 9.23 -2.88 -5.42
CA LYS A 108 9.45 -2.39 -6.77
C LYS A 108 10.81 -2.87 -7.24
N GLN A 109 10.85 -4.09 -7.76
CA GLN A 109 12.05 -4.68 -8.33
C GLN A 109 12.59 -3.86 -9.51
N PRO A 110 13.83 -4.07 -9.96
CA PRO A 110 14.33 -3.46 -11.20
C PRO A 110 13.33 -3.67 -12.34
N GLN A 111 13.01 -2.61 -13.08
CA GLN A 111 12.03 -2.63 -14.18
C GLN A 111 10.59 -2.97 -13.74
N GLY A 112 10.29 -2.91 -12.44
CA GLY A 112 8.95 -3.09 -11.91
C GLY A 112 8.01 -1.95 -12.24
N ASN A 113 6.71 -2.26 -12.30
CA ASN A 113 5.71 -1.32 -12.76
C ASN A 113 5.45 -0.19 -11.74
N GLY A 114 4.78 0.86 -12.23
CA GLY A 114 4.18 1.88 -11.39
C GLY A 114 2.83 1.47 -10.79
N PHE A 115 2.36 2.25 -9.84
CA PHE A 115 0.98 2.21 -9.35
C PHE A 115 0.24 3.41 -9.94
N GLN A 116 -0.90 3.16 -10.59
CA GLN A 116 -1.69 4.21 -11.25
C GLN A 116 -2.19 5.24 -10.23
N ALA A 117 -2.50 6.46 -10.67
CA ALA A 117 -3.08 7.48 -9.81
C ALA A 117 -4.39 7.01 -9.18
N HIS A 118 -4.48 7.08 -7.84
CA HIS A 118 -5.64 6.61 -7.09
C HIS A 118 -5.84 7.32 -5.75
N LEU A 119 -7.04 7.10 -5.19
CA LEU A 119 -7.32 7.22 -3.76
C LEU A 119 -7.43 5.82 -3.14
N ASP A 120 -7.06 5.70 -1.87
CA ASP A 120 -7.22 4.46 -1.13
C ASP A 120 -8.64 4.30 -0.55
N ALA A 121 -9.37 5.39 -0.27
CA ALA A 121 -10.73 5.32 0.34
C ALA A 121 -11.65 4.30 -0.35
N PRO A 122 -11.84 4.34 -1.69
CA PRO A 122 -12.75 3.42 -2.37
C PRO A 122 -12.27 1.96 -2.38
N ALA A 123 -11.03 1.69 -1.99
CA ALA A 123 -10.47 0.33 -1.99
C ALA A 123 -11.08 -0.58 -0.93
N TYR A 124 -11.76 -0.01 0.06
CA TYR A 124 -12.24 -0.74 1.25
C TYR A 124 -13.74 -0.61 1.48
N ASP A 125 -14.48 0.10 0.62
CA ASP A 125 -15.94 0.31 0.73
C ASP A 125 -16.76 -0.98 0.83
N HIS A 126 -16.25 -2.10 0.32
CA HIS A 126 -16.90 -3.42 0.42
C HIS A 126 -16.74 -4.09 1.79
N ILE A 127 -15.82 -3.60 2.64
CA ILE A 127 -15.67 -3.99 4.04
C ILE A 127 -16.39 -2.97 4.93
N GLY A 128 -16.11 -1.69 4.70
CA GLY A 128 -16.73 -0.57 5.41
C GLY A 128 -16.28 0.75 4.80
N ARG A 129 -17.18 1.74 4.77
CA ARG A 129 -16.84 3.11 4.39
C ARG A 129 -16.10 3.76 5.55
N ILE A 130 -14.79 3.57 5.59
CA ILE A 130 -13.92 3.98 6.69
C ILE A 130 -12.92 5.04 6.23
N GLU A 131 -12.68 6.00 7.11
CA GLU A 131 -11.51 6.86 7.01
C GLU A 131 -10.31 6.14 7.61
N HIS A 132 -9.17 6.26 6.94
CA HIS A 132 -7.96 5.53 7.28
C HIS A 132 -6.72 6.38 7.07
N VAL A 133 -5.69 6.04 7.84
CA VAL A 133 -4.36 6.64 7.75
C VAL A 133 -3.38 5.54 7.41
N THR A 134 -2.52 5.77 6.43
CA THR A 134 -1.46 4.86 6.04
C THR A 134 -0.12 5.42 6.51
N ALA A 135 0.64 4.60 7.25
CA ALA A 135 2.04 4.81 7.53
C ALA A 135 2.87 4.04 6.49
N ASN A 136 3.57 4.78 5.64
CA ASN A 136 4.47 4.25 4.63
C ASN A 136 5.93 4.42 5.08
N ILE A 137 6.59 3.33 5.50
CA ILE A 137 7.98 3.36 5.95
C ILE A 137 8.90 2.86 4.83
N ALA A 138 9.90 3.68 4.47
CA ALA A 138 10.87 3.35 3.45
C ALA A 138 11.84 2.26 3.95
N ILE A 139 11.85 1.12 3.28
CA ILE A 139 12.78 0.02 3.57
C ILE A 139 14.07 0.17 2.75
N ASP A 140 13.94 0.71 1.54
CA ASP A 140 15.03 1.20 0.71
C ASP A 140 14.76 2.67 0.37
N ALA A 141 15.82 3.43 0.07
CA ALA A 141 15.67 4.81 -0.38
C ALA A 141 14.76 4.89 -1.62
N ALA A 142 13.78 5.78 -1.59
CA ALA A 142 12.85 6.02 -2.68
C ALA A 142 13.23 7.33 -3.38
N THR A 143 13.51 7.25 -4.68
CA THR A 143 13.89 8.39 -5.53
C THR A 143 12.96 8.48 -6.73
N PRO A 144 12.91 9.62 -7.44
CA PRO A 144 12.13 9.72 -8.69
C PRO A 144 12.47 8.63 -9.71
N GLU A 145 13.74 8.23 -9.81
CA GLU A 145 14.24 7.25 -10.79
C GLU A 145 13.80 5.81 -10.47
N ASN A 146 13.68 5.47 -9.18
CA ASN A 146 13.15 4.19 -8.71
C ASN A 146 11.64 4.25 -8.35
N GLY A 147 11.00 5.34 -8.77
CA GLY A 147 9.56 5.55 -8.76
C GLY A 147 8.97 5.85 -7.39
N CYS A 148 9.57 6.75 -6.59
CA CYS A 148 9.01 7.23 -5.32
C CYS A 148 7.52 7.63 -5.44
N LEU A 149 6.83 7.74 -4.30
CA LEU A 149 5.45 8.20 -4.33
C LEU A 149 5.39 9.64 -4.84
N GLU A 150 4.42 9.92 -5.68
CA GLU A 150 4.03 11.27 -6.06
C GLU A 150 2.65 11.54 -5.50
N VAL A 151 2.42 12.75 -5.01
CA VAL A 151 1.15 13.17 -4.42
C VAL A 151 0.69 14.49 -5.03
N VAL A 152 -0.60 14.79 -4.92
CA VAL A 152 -1.11 16.16 -5.13
C VAL A 152 -1.40 16.75 -3.74
N PRO A 153 -0.56 17.66 -3.21
CA PRO A 153 -0.79 18.25 -1.89
C PRO A 153 -2.18 18.92 -1.81
N GLY A 154 -2.92 18.62 -0.74
CA GLY A 154 -4.25 19.17 -0.50
C GLY A 154 -5.38 18.49 -1.29
N SER A 155 -5.08 17.46 -2.10
CA SER A 155 -6.08 16.77 -2.92
C SER A 155 -7.18 16.06 -2.13
N HIS A 156 -6.95 15.75 -0.84
CA HIS A 156 -7.98 15.23 0.06
C HIS A 156 -9.14 16.20 0.32
N LYS A 157 -8.98 17.48 -0.06
CA LYS A 157 -10.02 18.52 0.00
C LYS A 157 -10.66 18.80 -1.36
N MET A 158 -10.23 18.11 -2.41
CA MET A 158 -10.67 18.35 -3.78
C MET A 158 -11.71 17.32 -4.20
N GLN A 159 -12.53 17.69 -5.18
CA GLN A 159 -13.34 16.72 -5.89
C GLN A 159 -12.45 15.99 -6.92
N ILE A 160 -12.41 14.68 -6.82
CA ILE A 160 -11.59 13.82 -7.68
C ILE A 160 -12.51 12.93 -8.51
N GLU A 161 -12.29 12.92 -9.82
CA GLU A 161 -13.05 12.07 -10.73
C GLU A 161 -12.38 10.69 -10.89
N PHE A 162 -13.16 9.64 -10.72
CA PHE A 162 -12.68 8.26 -10.86
C PHE A 162 -13.02 7.66 -12.23
N ALA A 163 -12.08 6.90 -12.77
CA ALA A 163 -12.28 6.05 -13.93
C ALA A 163 -12.94 4.71 -13.52
N ALA A 164 -12.45 4.08 -12.44
CA ALA A 164 -13.00 2.84 -11.89
C ALA A 164 -12.45 2.58 -10.49
N GLY A 165 -13.30 2.18 -9.53
CA GLY A 165 -12.91 2.02 -8.14
C GLY A 165 -12.36 3.33 -7.59
N GLY A 166 -11.12 3.32 -7.09
CA GLY A 166 -10.39 4.53 -6.68
C GLY A 166 -9.41 5.07 -7.73
N ARG A 167 -9.33 4.48 -8.93
CA ARG A 167 -8.39 4.96 -9.97
C ARG A 167 -8.86 6.30 -10.52
N ILE A 168 -7.98 7.28 -10.47
CA ILE A 168 -8.22 8.65 -10.92
C ILE A 168 -8.31 8.69 -12.46
N LYS A 169 -9.19 9.53 -12.99
CA LYS A 169 -9.30 9.76 -14.44
C LYS A 169 -8.05 10.49 -14.97
N PRO A 170 -7.56 10.14 -16.18
CA PRO A 170 -6.45 10.85 -16.80
C PRO A 170 -6.66 12.36 -16.92
N GLU A 171 -7.88 12.82 -17.15
CA GLU A 171 -8.19 14.25 -17.26
C GLU A 171 -7.86 15.00 -15.96
N TRP A 172 -8.25 14.46 -14.81
CA TRP A 172 -7.91 15.03 -13.51
C TRP A 172 -6.42 14.87 -13.20
N GLU A 173 -5.85 13.70 -13.51
CA GLU A 173 -4.42 13.43 -13.29
C GLU A 173 -3.52 14.42 -14.04
N HIS A 174 -3.83 14.73 -15.30
CA HIS A 174 -3.05 15.66 -16.12
C HIS A 174 -3.29 17.14 -15.78
N SER A 175 -4.39 17.48 -15.12
CA SER A 175 -4.71 18.87 -14.78
C SER A 175 -4.11 19.35 -13.46
N HIS A 176 -3.42 18.49 -12.71
CA HIS A 176 -2.87 18.82 -11.40
C HIS A 176 -1.35 18.61 -11.34
N PRO A 177 -0.62 19.45 -10.58
CA PRO A 177 0.80 19.25 -10.34
C PRO A 177 1.02 18.11 -9.33
N TRP A 178 1.79 17.10 -9.75
CA TRP A 178 2.19 15.99 -8.89
C TRP A 178 3.58 16.26 -8.30
N THR A 179 3.69 16.19 -6.98
CA THR A 179 4.91 16.41 -6.23
C THR A 179 5.54 15.06 -5.86
N PRO A 180 6.77 14.75 -6.32
CA PRO A 180 7.48 13.56 -5.86
C PRO A 180 7.88 13.71 -4.39
N ILE A 181 7.83 12.60 -3.65
CA ILE A 181 8.20 12.51 -2.24
C ILE A 181 9.37 11.51 -2.10
N PRO A 182 10.62 11.96 -2.29
CA PRO A 182 11.79 11.14 -2.03
C PRO A 182 11.91 10.82 -0.54
N LEU A 183 12.30 9.59 -0.23
CA LEU A 183 12.47 9.08 1.13
C LEU A 183 13.85 8.44 1.27
N GLU A 184 14.54 8.71 2.37
CA GLU A 184 15.71 7.94 2.77
C GLU A 184 15.29 6.65 3.48
N MET A 185 16.23 5.73 3.66
CA MET A 185 15.96 4.48 4.37
C MET A 185 15.51 4.76 5.81
N GLY A 186 14.34 4.25 6.19
CA GLY A 186 13.74 4.46 7.51
C GLY A 186 12.73 5.60 7.58
N ASP A 187 12.75 6.55 6.64
CA ASP A 187 11.78 7.66 6.64
C ASP A 187 10.34 7.15 6.53
N MET A 188 9.41 7.88 7.14
CA MET A 188 7.99 7.56 7.15
C MET A 188 7.16 8.65 6.48
N LEU A 189 6.38 8.28 5.46
CA LEU A 189 5.32 9.11 4.90
C LEU A 189 3.97 8.66 5.44
N ILE A 190 3.30 9.54 6.18
CA ILE A 190 1.95 9.35 6.67
C ILE A 190 0.98 10.05 5.73
N PHE A 191 -0.11 9.39 5.31
CA PHE A 191 -1.14 10.02 4.47
C PHE A 191 -2.54 9.45 4.73
N GLY A 192 -3.56 10.28 4.50
CA GLY A 192 -4.97 9.92 4.66
C GLY A 192 -5.60 9.26 3.42
N SER A 193 -6.79 8.70 3.59
CA SER A 193 -7.55 7.93 2.57
C SER A 193 -7.79 8.64 1.25
N HIS A 194 -7.96 9.96 1.32
CA HIS A 194 -8.37 10.79 0.18
C HIS A 194 -7.21 11.55 -0.46
N LEU A 195 -5.96 11.26 -0.09
CA LEU A 195 -4.82 11.85 -0.78
C LEU A 195 -4.60 11.18 -2.15
N ALA A 196 -4.66 11.97 -3.22
CA ALA A 196 -4.27 11.52 -4.56
C ALA A 196 -2.79 11.18 -4.57
N HIS A 197 -2.49 9.91 -4.83
CA HIS A 197 -1.13 9.41 -4.89
C HIS A 197 -0.94 8.41 -6.04
N ARG A 198 0.30 8.35 -6.54
CA ARG A 198 0.72 7.42 -7.59
C ARG A 198 2.19 7.08 -7.40
N SER A 199 2.72 6.17 -8.22
CA SER A 199 4.16 6.03 -8.33
C SER A 199 4.58 5.52 -9.70
N ALA A 200 5.66 6.08 -10.24
CA ALA A 200 6.21 5.67 -11.53
C ALA A 200 6.89 4.28 -11.47
N GLU A 201 7.25 3.73 -12.63
CA GLU A 201 8.07 2.52 -12.75
C GLU A 201 9.42 2.66 -12.07
N ASN A 202 10.05 1.54 -11.70
CA ASN A 202 11.45 1.54 -11.28
C ASN A 202 12.36 1.33 -12.49
N LYS A 203 13.03 2.41 -12.93
CA LYS A 203 13.91 2.38 -14.10
C LYS A 203 15.35 2.00 -13.76
N THR A 204 15.65 1.77 -12.49
CA THR A 204 17.00 1.46 -12.00
C THR A 204 17.28 -0.06 -12.02
N ASP A 205 18.50 -0.43 -11.65
CA ASP A 205 19.00 -1.80 -11.48
C ASP A 205 18.87 -2.31 -10.03
N LYS A 206 18.31 -1.50 -9.11
CA LYS A 206 18.15 -1.83 -7.70
C LYS A 206 16.68 -1.95 -7.33
N SER A 207 16.35 -2.91 -6.48
CA SER A 207 15.02 -3.03 -5.89
C SER A 207 14.76 -1.88 -4.92
N ARG A 208 13.50 -1.46 -4.81
CA ARG A 208 13.04 -0.55 -3.76
C ARG A 208 11.83 -1.14 -3.06
N SER A 209 11.98 -1.39 -1.77
CA SER A 209 10.94 -1.93 -0.92
C SER A 209 10.37 -0.85 -0.02
N SER A 210 9.08 -0.97 0.31
CA SER A 210 8.48 -0.09 1.30
C SER A 210 7.31 -0.77 2.02
N LEU A 211 7.26 -0.59 3.34
CA LEU A 211 6.18 -1.06 4.21
C LEU A 211 5.02 -0.07 4.13
N TYR A 212 3.80 -0.58 3.99
CA TYR A 212 2.58 0.18 4.13
C TYR A 212 1.73 -0.49 5.20
N ALA A 213 1.47 0.21 6.30
CA ALA A 213 0.52 -0.19 7.32
C ALA A 213 -0.65 0.80 7.29
N THR A 214 -1.86 0.31 7.00
CA THR A 214 -3.07 1.12 6.92
C THR A 214 -3.90 0.88 8.16
N PHE A 215 -4.39 1.95 8.77
CA PHE A 215 -5.09 1.95 10.04
C PHE A 215 -6.45 2.63 9.90
N HIS A 216 -7.45 2.13 10.62
CA HIS A 216 -8.80 2.72 10.70
C HIS A 216 -9.09 3.20 12.12
N SER A 217 -10.09 4.07 12.28
CA SER A 217 -10.53 4.48 13.61
C SER A 217 -11.10 3.28 14.37
N ARG A 218 -10.79 3.17 15.66
CA ARG A 218 -11.42 2.18 16.56
C ARG A 218 -12.95 2.34 16.59
N SER A 219 -13.47 3.55 16.38
CA SER A 219 -14.91 3.80 16.37
C SER A 219 -15.63 3.15 15.18
N ASP A 220 -14.92 2.78 14.12
CA ASP A 220 -15.46 2.05 12.96
C ASP A 220 -15.68 0.55 13.24
N GLY A 221 -15.23 0.06 14.40
CA GLY A 221 -15.29 -1.35 14.80
C GLY A 221 -13.91 -1.89 15.20
N GLU A 222 -13.85 -3.12 15.68
CA GLU A 222 -12.57 -3.75 16.11
C GLU A 222 -12.16 -4.95 15.26
N ASP A 223 -13.04 -5.46 14.41
CA ASP A 223 -12.86 -6.71 13.64
C ASP A 223 -12.65 -6.48 12.13
N LEU A 224 -12.53 -5.23 11.68
CA LEU A 224 -12.45 -4.89 10.26
C LEU A 224 -11.26 -5.53 9.53
N ARG A 225 -10.11 -5.69 10.21
CA ARG A 225 -8.96 -6.43 9.68
C ARG A 225 -9.30 -7.88 9.36
N GLU A 226 -10.01 -8.55 10.26
CA GLU A 226 -10.38 -9.95 10.11
C GLU A 226 -11.37 -10.12 8.96
N GLN A 227 -12.38 -9.25 8.90
CA GLN A 227 -13.32 -9.18 7.79
C GLN A 227 -12.60 -8.92 6.45
N TYR A 228 -11.68 -7.95 6.42
CA TYR A 228 -10.87 -7.62 5.24
C TYR A 228 -10.11 -8.84 4.75
N TYR A 229 -9.31 -9.50 5.60
CA TYR A 229 -8.49 -10.63 5.14
C TYR A 229 -9.30 -11.86 4.81
N LYS A 230 -10.42 -12.12 5.49
CA LYS A 230 -11.37 -13.18 5.12
C LYS A 230 -11.88 -12.96 3.69
N HIS A 231 -12.40 -11.78 3.39
CA HIS A 231 -12.88 -11.44 2.05
C HIS A 231 -11.74 -11.42 1.02
N ARG A 232 -10.56 -10.89 1.37
CA ARG A 232 -9.37 -10.83 0.51
C ARG A 232 -8.92 -12.21 0.05
N MET A 233 -8.82 -13.16 0.99
CA MET A 233 -8.43 -14.54 0.70
C MET A 233 -9.46 -15.28 -0.17
N GLU A 234 -10.75 -15.01 0.01
CA GLU A 234 -11.80 -15.64 -0.78
C GLU A 234 -11.86 -15.08 -2.22
N MET A 235 -11.83 -13.75 -2.33
CA MET A 235 -12.12 -13.05 -3.59
C MET A 235 -10.89 -12.77 -4.43
N PHE A 236 -9.71 -12.61 -3.82
CA PHE A 236 -8.47 -12.36 -4.55
C PHE A 236 -7.26 -13.01 -3.84
N PRO A 237 -7.24 -14.34 -3.70
CA PRO A 237 -6.10 -15.02 -3.15
C PRO A 237 -4.85 -14.87 -4.04
N PRO A 238 -3.65 -15.05 -3.46
CA PRO A 238 -2.42 -15.23 -4.21
C PRO A 238 -2.58 -16.29 -5.29
N GLU A 239 -1.87 -16.13 -6.41
CA GLU A 239 -2.04 -17.02 -7.57
C GLU A 239 -1.83 -18.51 -7.22
N HIS A 240 -0.86 -18.82 -6.35
CA HIS A 240 -0.59 -20.18 -5.89
C HIS A 240 -1.70 -20.81 -5.02
N GLU A 241 -2.67 -20.01 -4.55
CA GLU A 241 -3.83 -20.45 -3.77
C GLU A 241 -5.13 -20.44 -4.58
N ARG A 242 -5.11 -19.94 -5.83
CA ARG A 242 -6.29 -19.89 -6.68
C ARG A 242 -6.74 -21.30 -7.07
N GLU A 243 -8.04 -21.52 -7.00
CA GLU A 243 -8.66 -22.78 -7.42
C GLU A 243 -8.78 -22.83 -8.96
N ALA A 244 -8.39 -23.95 -9.54
CA ALA A 244 -8.50 -24.15 -10.99
C ALA A 244 -9.96 -24.02 -11.45
N GLY A 245 -10.21 -23.16 -12.43
CA GLY A 245 -11.53 -22.94 -13.02
C GLY A 245 -12.44 -21.94 -12.30
N LYS A 246 -12.09 -21.48 -11.09
CA LYS A 246 -12.81 -20.43 -10.36
C LYS A 246 -12.50 -19.05 -10.95
N ASP A 247 -13.53 -18.23 -11.12
CA ASP A 247 -13.37 -16.86 -11.62
C ASP A 247 -13.06 -15.89 -10.49
N TYR A 248 -11.96 -15.14 -10.63
CA TYR A 248 -11.49 -14.13 -9.69
C TYR A 248 -11.53 -12.70 -10.28
N SER A 249 -12.18 -12.50 -11.42
CA SER A 249 -12.29 -11.21 -12.12
C SER A 249 -12.87 -10.09 -11.24
N LYS A 250 -13.94 -10.38 -10.49
CA LYS A 250 -14.54 -9.43 -9.52
C LYS A 250 -13.56 -9.04 -8.42
N GLY A 251 -12.77 -9.99 -7.92
CA GLY A 251 -11.72 -9.71 -6.95
C GLY A 251 -10.63 -8.82 -7.52
N TYR A 252 -10.23 -9.05 -8.77
CA TYR A 252 -9.27 -8.19 -9.48
C TYR A 252 -9.81 -6.76 -9.62
N GLN A 253 -11.09 -6.58 -9.98
CA GLN A 253 -11.71 -5.26 -10.07
C GLN A 253 -11.73 -4.56 -8.70
N THR A 254 -12.02 -5.30 -7.63
CA THR A 254 -12.12 -4.75 -6.27
C THR A 254 -10.76 -4.32 -5.74
N TYR A 255 -9.73 -5.14 -5.92
CA TYR A 255 -8.46 -4.94 -5.22
C TYR A 255 -7.26 -4.57 -6.12
N GLY A 256 -7.40 -4.73 -7.42
CA GLY A 256 -6.33 -4.52 -8.40
C GLY A 256 -6.48 -3.25 -9.23
N PHE A 257 -7.45 -2.37 -8.93
CA PHE A 257 -7.80 -1.24 -9.79
C PHE A 257 -6.66 -0.25 -10.08
N ALA A 258 -5.66 -0.15 -9.20
CA ALA A 258 -4.50 0.73 -9.36
C ALA A 258 -3.14 0.00 -9.27
N ALA A 259 -3.15 -1.32 -9.06
CA ALA A 259 -1.96 -2.13 -8.81
C ALA A 259 -1.65 -3.04 -10.01
N PRO A 260 -0.36 -3.21 -10.37
CA PRO A 260 0.07 -3.96 -11.55
C PRO A 260 0.09 -5.48 -11.31
N PHE A 261 -0.93 -6.04 -10.66
CA PHE A 261 -1.02 -7.47 -10.42
C PHE A 261 -1.02 -8.27 -11.72
N THR A 262 -0.46 -9.49 -11.68
CA THR A 262 -0.69 -10.47 -12.76
C THR A 262 -2.20 -10.68 -12.95
N LYS A 263 -2.68 -10.44 -14.18
CA LYS A 263 -4.06 -10.77 -14.55
C LYS A 263 -4.21 -12.29 -14.55
N ALA A 264 -5.39 -12.78 -14.15
CA ALA A 264 -5.72 -14.17 -14.38
C ALA A 264 -5.66 -14.44 -15.90
N PRO A 265 -5.14 -15.59 -16.36
CA PRO A 265 -5.21 -15.93 -17.77
C PRO A 265 -6.68 -15.91 -18.19
N GLU A 266 -6.99 -15.14 -19.23
CA GLU A 266 -8.30 -15.21 -19.88
C GLU A 266 -8.52 -16.67 -20.28
N LYS A 267 -9.71 -17.22 -20.00
CA LYS A 267 -10.07 -18.54 -20.52
C LYS A 267 -9.88 -18.44 -22.03
N ALA A 268 -8.93 -19.22 -22.57
CA ALA A 268 -8.76 -19.35 -24.01
C ALA A 268 -10.14 -19.66 -24.59
N THR A 269 -10.71 -18.72 -25.33
CA THR A 269 -11.90 -18.96 -26.13
C THR A 269 -11.53 -20.11 -27.04
N ALA A 270 -12.11 -21.28 -26.79
CA ALA A 270 -11.95 -22.43 -27.67
C ALA A 270 -12.43 -21.98 -29.05
N THR A 271 -11.50 -21.77 -29.96
CA THR A 271 -11.79 -21.52 -31.36
C THR A 271 -12.48 -22.77 -31.87
N VAL A 272 -13.81 -22.72 -31.97
CA VAL A 272 -14.57 -23.74 -32.68
C VAL A 272 -14.18 -23.59 -34.13
N VAL A 273 -13.32 -24.48 -34.60
CA VAL A 273 -13.04 -24.65 -36.02
C VAL A 273 -14.30 -25.31 -36.60
N VAL A 274 -15.02 -24.55 -37.44
CA VAL A 274 -16.15 -25.02 -38.25
C VAL A 274 -15.61 -25.78 -39.45
#